data_AF-F2IAA1-F1
#
_entry.id   AF-F2IAA1-F1
#
_cell.length_a   1.000
_cell.length_b   1.000
_cell.length_c   1.000
_cell.angle_alpha   90.00
_cell.angle_beta   90.00
_cell.angle_gamma   90.00
#
_symmetry.space_group_name_H-M   'P 1'
#
loop_
_entity.id
_entity.type
_entity.pdbx_description
1 polymer ?
#
loop_
_entity_poly.entity_id
_entity_poly.type
_entity_poly.pdbx_seq_one_letter_code
_entity_poly.pdbx_strand_id
1 'polypeptide(L)'
;MKKYLLSILIGLPVAACTNSNPDEKEATNKITDKTELSDLKPKTDSIGDTLERNPLVKELSATQIQKLKQLVNQKTIDDIILFNNNFATVQTDFDFARVYHTGRKLFDAIEKDVYRKFPDNGYNAMEAMKFIDKSFALRSSCEAECTEFVMNYHFLDLQKLAKFTKGNADDEFIKLKIAAEGESGRLDPQWLTFFERTWDYGGGSLLGDSAIFNFMESSFKSLQKSDLFKTDILAIRESVIETMKHRIYMFSKEAVLSEINRIIKSKILLPKEIIEITGLRKVIEKDQEDPALQFNCSDPEQNCDWGG
;
A
#
# COMPACT_ATOMS: atom_id res chain seq x y z
N MET A 1 46.54 -50.68 41.66
CA MET A 1 46.60 -50.66 40.17
C MET A 1 46.34 -49.23 39.71
N LYS A 2 47.19 -48.73 38.80
CA LYS A 2 47.23 -47.38 38.23
C LYS A 2 45.86 -46.87 37.73
N LYS A 3 45.57 -45.56 37.86
CA LYS A 3 45.69 -44.56 36.77
C LYS A 3 45.33 -43.14 37.23
N TYR A 4 46.13 -42.20 36.73
CA TYR A 4 46.05 -40.74 36.78
C TYR A 4 44.87 -40.17 35.98
N LEU A 5 44.43 -38.95 36.31
CA LEU A 5 44.11 -37.84 35.38
C LEU A 5 43.80 -36.58 36.22
N LEU A 6 44.70 -35.60 36.31
CA LEU A 6 45.02 -34.51 35.36
C LEU A 6 44.15 -33.27 35.59
N SER A 7 44.83 -32.24 36.11
CA SER A 7 44.36 -30.89 36.41
C SER A 7 43.99 -30.09 35.16
N ILE A 8 43.01 -29.20 35.28
CA ILE A 8 43.02 -27.90 34.58
C ILE A 8 42.53 -26.83 35.57
N LEU A 9 43.49 -26.03 36.08
CA LEU A 9 43.26 -24.69 36.60
C LEU A 9 43.18 -23.74 35.39
N ILE A 10 42.13 -22.94 35.28
CA ILE A 10 42.15 -21.71 34.46
C ILE A 10 41.90 -20.55 35.42
N GLY A 11 42.91 -19.67 35.50
CA GLY A 11 42.88 -18.45 36.26
C GLY A 11 41.87 -17.44 35.72
N LEU A 12 41.23 -16.76 36.67
CA LEU A 12 40.54 -15.48 36.49
C LEU A 12 41.57 -14.37 36.24
N PRO A 13 41.33 -13.46 35.30
CA PRO A 13 41.66 -12.06 35.47
C PRO A 13 40.43 -11.29 35.95
N VAL A 14 40.60 -10.69 37.13
CA VAL A 14 39.76 -9.65 37.71
C VAL A 14 39.95 -8.38 36.87
N ALA A 15 38.87 -7.87 36.29
CA ALA A 15 38.78 -6.47 35.87
C ALA A 15 37.48 -5.90 36.43
N ALA A 16 37.64 -5.13 37.51
CA ALA A 16 36.60 -4.33 38.11
C ALA A 16 36.39 -3.04 37.31
N CYS A 17 35.11 -2.76 37.04
CA CYS A 17 34.45 -1.46 36.99
C CYS A 17 35.19 -0.23 36.44
N THR A 18 34.68 0.28 35.32
CA THR A 18 34.43 1.72 35.17
C THR A 18 33.07 1.94 34.51
N ASN A 19 32.15 2.48 35.30
CA ASN A 19 30.92 3.11 34.84
C ASN A 19 31.24 4.34 33.99
N SER A 20 30.66 4.39 32.80
CA SER A 20 30.37 5.65 32.12
C SER A 20 29.36 5.38 31.01
N ASN A 21 28.16 5.95 31.16
CA ASN A 21 27.19 6.19 30.08
C ASN A 21 27.91 6.86 28.90
N PRO A 22 27.51 6.51 27.67
CA PRO A 22 26.78 7.51 26.89
C PRO A 22 25.65 6.92 26.03
N ASP A 23 24.53 7.62 26.04
CA ASP A 23 23.58 7.86 24.95
C ASP A 23 23.13 6.67 24.10
N GLU A 24 21.92 6.21 24.42
CA GLU A 24 20.99 5.58 23.47
C GLU A 24 20.92 6.40 22.18
N LYS A 25 21.52 5.87 21.11
CA LYS A 25 21.16 6.24 19.75
C LYS A 25 20.09 5.27 19.28
N GLU A 26 18.86 5.77 19.25
CA GLU A 26 17.79 5.25 18.41
C GLU A 26 18.32 4.94 17.01
N ALA A 27 18.32 3.66 16.65
CA ALA A 27 18.51 3.21 15.29
C ALA A 27 17.25 3.53 14.50
N THR A 28 17.14 4.77 14.02
CA THR A 28 16.24 5.12 12.92
C THR A 28 16.74 4.40 11.68
N ASN A 29 16.08 3.31 11.32
CA ASN A 29 16.22 2.66 10.02
C ASN A 29 15.73 3.62 8.94
N LYS A 30 16.63 4.50 8.48
CA LYS A 30 16.50 5.20 7.20
C LYS A 30 16.62 4.16 6.10
N ILE A 31 15.47 3.63 5.67
CA ILE A 31 15.34 3.03 4.34
C ILE A 31 15.77 4.11 3.35
N THR A 32 16.93 3.91 2.76
CA THR A 32 17.49 4.82 1.78
C THR A 32 16.85 4.47 0.45
N ASP A 33 15.74 5.14 0.16
CA ASP A 33 14.99 5.04 -1.09
C ASP A 33 15.78 5.75 -2.21
N LYS A 34 16.86 5.12 -2.65
CA LYS A 34 17.79 5.62 -3.69
C LYS A 34 18.17 4.52 -4.68
N THR A 35 17.19 3.79 -5.19
CA THR A 35 17.27 3.05 -6.46
C THR A 35 15.82 2.68 -6.78
N GLU A 36 15.10 3.28 -7.72
CA GLU A 36 15.18 2.93 -9.15
C GLU A 36 14.30 3.87 -10.02
N LEU A 37 14.25 5.18 -9.77
CA LEU A 37 13.52 6.14 -10.64
C LEU A 37 14.40 6.75 -11.76
N SER A 38 15.71 6.49 -11.78
CA SER A 38 16.65 7.13 -12.70
C SER A 38 16.75 6.49 -14.08
N ASP A 39 16.20 5.29 -14.27
CA ASP A 39 16.40 4.51 -15.50
C ASP A 39 15.23 4.63 -16.50
N LEU A 40 14.17 5.37 -16.15
CA LEU A 40 13.11 5.76 -17.07
C LEU A 40 13.55 7.00 -17.89
N LYS A 41 14.67 6.90 -18.60
CA LYS A 41 15.04 7.95 -19.55
C LYS A 41 14.10 7.90 -20.77
N PRO A 42 13.51 9.05 -21.16
CA PRO A 42 12.68 9.10 -22.35
C PRO A 42 13.53 8.77 -23.58
N LYS A 43 13.17 7.72 -24.31
CA LYS A 43 13.58 7.60 -25.71
C LYS A 43 13.00 8.80 -26.44
N THR A 44 13.88 9.73 -26.79
CA THR A 44 13.56 10.88 -27.63
C THR A 44 13.52 10.40 -29.07
N ASP A 45 12.53 9.58 -29.40
CA ASP A 45 12.16 9.37 -30.79
C ASP A 45 11.38 10.61 -31.22
N SER A 46 11.84 11.24 -32.29
CA SER A 46 11.22 12.43 -32.88
C SER A 46 9.81 12.12 -33.36
N ILE A 47 8.79 12.54 -32.61
CA ILE A 47 7.39 12.39 -33.01
C ILE A 47 6.88 13.75 -33.49
N GLY A 48 6.75 13.85 -34.82
CA GLY A 48 6.06 14.93 -35.53
C GLY A 48 4.56 14.70 -35.71
N ASP A 49 3.95 13.81 -34.93
CA ASP A 49 2.49 13.63 -34.87
C ASP A 49 1.96 14.25 -33.56
N THR A 50 0.98 15.13 -33.68
CA THR A 50 0.16 15.57 -32.54
C THR A 50 -0.45 14.34 -31.88
N LEU A 51 0.09 13.91 -30.74
CA LEU A 51 -0.44 12.81 -29.93
C LEU A 51 -1.94 13.07 -29.69
N GLU A 52 -2.78 12.19 -30.21
CA GLU A 52 -4.24 12.28 -30.04
C GLU A 52 -4.57 12.16 -28.55
N ARG A 53 -5.33 13.15 -28.04
CA ARG A 53 -5.72 13.22 -26.64
C ARG A 53 -6.72 12.12 -26.33
N ASN A 54 -6.49 11.35 -25.26
CA ASN A 54 -7.43 10.36 -24.76
C ASN A 54 -8.75 11.04 -24.34
N PRO A 55 -9.90 10.67 -24.93
CA PRO A 55 -11.17 11.34 -24.70
C PRO A 55 -11.74 11.13 -23.28
N LEU A 56 -11.22 10.16 -22.52
CA LEU A 56 -11.60 9.97 -21.11
C LEU A 56 -11.06 11.07 -20.21
N VAL A 57 -9.94 11.69 -20.59
CA VAL A 57 -9.20 12.63 -19.76
C VAL A 57 -9.57 14.06 -20.14
N LYS A 58 -10.59 14.60 -19.46
CA LYS A 58 -11.09 15.96 -19.71
C LYS A 58 -10.12 17.01 -19.19
N GLU A 59 -9.97 18.11 -19.93
CA GLU A 59 -9.23 19.27 -19.45
C GLU A 59 -9.92 19.92 -18.25
N LEU A 60 -9.12 20.54 -17.39
CA LEU A 60 -9.67 21.37 -16.32
C LEU A 60 -10.28 22.63 -16.93
N SER A 61 -11.56 22.88 -16.62
CA SER A 61 -12.23 24.11 -17.06
C SER A 61 -11.62 25.34 -16.39
N ALA A 62 -11.77 26.51 -17.03
CA ALA A 62 -11.35 27.79 -16.45
C ALA A 62 -11.94 28.02 -15.04
N THR A 63 -13.19 27.58 -14.82
CA THR A 63 -13.83 27.65 -13.49
C THR A 63 -13.15 26.75 -12.47
N GLN A 64 -12.74 25.53 -12.83
CA GLN A 64 -11.98 24.65 -11.93
C GLN A 64 -10.60 25.24 -11.60
N ILE A 65 -9.90 25.78 -12.61
CA ILE A 65 -8.60 26.45 -12.41
C ILE A 65 -8.75 27.65 -11.47
N GLN A 66 -9.81 28.45 -11.64
CA GLN A 66 -10.07 29.60 -10.77
C GLN A 66 -10.35 29.18 -9.32
N LYS A 67 -11.06 28.07 -9.10
CA LYS A 67 -11.26 27.50 -7.76
C LYS A 67 -9.94 26.97 -7.17
N LEU A 68 -9.11 26.31 -7.97
CA LEU A 68 -7.78 25.85 -7.51
C LEU A 68 -6.90 27.01 -7.04
N LYS A 69 -6.93 28.17 -7.70
CA LYS A 69 -6.21 29.38 -7.24
C LYS A 69 -6.61 29.84 -5.84
N GLN A 70 -7.81 29.51 -5.40
CA GLN A 70 -8.29 29.82 -4.05
C GLN A 70 -7.84 28.80 -3.01
N LEU A 71 -7.28 27.65 -3.41
CA LEU A 71 -6.97 26.51 -2.52
C LEU A 71 -5.49 26.14 -2.51
N VAL A 72 -4.82 26.14 -3.65
CA VAL A 72 -3.42 25.72 -3.78
C VAL A 72 -2.55 26.81 -4.39
N ASN A 73 -1.23 26.66 -4.32
CA ASN A 73 -0.29 27.60 -4.91
C ASN A 73 -0.19 27.42 -6.44
N GLN A 74 0.31 28.43 -7.17
CA GLN A 74 0.36 28.39 -8.64
C GLN A 74 1.18 27.20 -9.19
N LYS A 75 2.30 26.85 -8.54
CA LYS A 75 3.11 25.69 -8.95
C LYS A 75 2.30 24.40 -8.87
N THR A 76 1.55 24.18 -7.79
CA THR A 76 0.68 23.01 -7.63
C THR A 76 -0.40 22.98 -8.71
N ILE A 77 -0.97 24.12 -9.09
CA ILE A 77 -1.94 24.20 -10.20
C ILE A 77 -1.30 23.75 -11.51
N ASP A 78 -0.11 24.25 -11.80
CA ASP A 78 0.63 23.90 -13.01
C ASP A 78 0.96 22.39 -13.03
N ASP A 79 1.33 21.82 -11.88
CA ASP A 79 1.57 20.39 -11.72
C ASP A 79 0.30 19.55 -11.92
N ILE A 80 -0.87 19.99 -11.41
CA ILE A 80 -2.16 19.33 -11.65
C ILE A 80 -2.50 19.34 -13.15
N ILE A 81 -2.34 20.48 -13.82
CA ILE A 81 -2.62 20.63 -15.25
C ILE A 81 -1.70 19.70 -16.06
N LEU A 82 -0.40 19.71 -15.75
CA LEU A 82 0.58 18.84 -16.39
C LEU A 82 0.25 17.36 -16.18
N PHE A 83 -0.10 16.97 -14.96
CA PHE A 83 -0.48 15.59 -14.63
C PHE A 83 -1.71 15.12 -15.42
N ASN A 84 -2.76 15.93 -15.47
CA ASN A 84 -3.96 15.63 -16.24
C ASN A 84 -3.66 15.57 -17.75
N ASN A 85 -2.78 16.44 -18.26
CA ASN A 85 -2.36 16.38 -19.66
C ASN A 85 -1.50 15.14 -19.97
N ASN A 86 -0.64 14.72 -19.04
CA ASN A 86 0.14 13.51 -19.19
C ASN A 86 -0.74 12.26 -19.25
N PHE A 87 -1.77 12.14 -18.40
CA PHE A 87 -2.74 11.06 -18.52
C PHE A 87 -3.48 11.08 -19.85
N ALA A 88 -3.76 12.28 -20.36
CA ALA A 88 -4.45 12.44 -21.63
C ALA A 88 -3.61 12.02 -22.85
N THR A 89 -2.30 11.83 -22.70
CA THR A 89 -1.41 11.39 -23.78
C THR A 89 -0.84 9.99 -23.56
N VAL A 90 -1.32 9.25 -22.54
CA VAL A 90 -0.92 7.86 -22.29
C VAL A 90 -1.36 6.97 -23.47
N GLN A 91 -0.41 6.26 -24.06
CA GLN A 91 -0.66 5.32 -25.17
C GLN A 91 -0.17 3.90 -24.89
N THR A 92 0.70 3.72 -23.91
CA THR A 92 1.31 2.43 -23.54
C THR A 92 1.21 2.18 -22.04
N ASP A 93 1.32 0.93 -21.61
CA ASP A 93 1.41 0.58 -20.19
C ASP A 93 2.65 1.19 -19.51
N PHE A 94 3.73 1.42 -20.26
CA PHE A 94 4.90 2.17 -19.81
C PHE A 94 4.57 3.65 -19.54
N ASP A 95 3.86 4.31 -20.47
CA ASP A 95 3.40 5.69 -20.25
C ASP A 95 2.48 5.78 -19.04
N PHE A 96 1.57 4.81 -18.91
CA PHE A 96 0.68 4.72 -17.77
C PHE A 96 1.47 4.62 -16.47
N ALA A 97 2.41 3.67 -16.37
CA ALA A 97 3.24 3.47 -15.19
C ALA A 97 3.98 4.74 -14.79
N ARG A 98 4.64 5.39 -15.77
CA ARG A 98 5.33 6.66 -15.57
C ARG A 98 4.40 7.73 -14.99
N VAL A 99 3.21 7.93 -15.56
CA VAL A 99 2.28 8.96 -15.08
C VAL A 99 1.73 8.58 -13.70
N TYR A 100 1.35 7.33 -13.48
CA TYR A 100 0.90 6.81 -12.18
C TYR A 100 1.92 7.06 -11.06
N HIS A 101 3.21 6.76 -11.29
CA HIS A 101 4.24 7.00 -10.28
C HIS A 101 4.54 8.49 -10.03
N THR A 102 4.33 9.36 -11.01
CA THR A 102 4.48 10.81 -10.80
C THR A 102 3.42 11.41 -9.88
N GLY A 103 2.26 10.76 -9.73
CA GLY A 103 1.15 11.30 -8.93
C GLY A 103 1.44 11.38 -7.44
N ARG A 104 2.33 10.55 -6.87
CA ARG A 104 2.69 10.61 -5.43
C ARG A 104 3.07 12.03 -5.00
N LYS A 105 4.06 12.60 -5.71
CA LYS A 105 4.59 13.94 -5.41
C LYS A 105 3.57 15.04 -5.62
N LEU A 106 2.65 14.85 -6.57
CA LEU A 106 1.56 15.78 -6.79
C LEU A 106 0.56 15.73 -5.63
N PHE A 107 0.21 14.54 -5.16
CA PHE A 107 -0.77 14.37 -4.08
C PHE A 107 -0.25 15.02 -2.81
N ASP A 108 1.01 14.75 -2.44
CA ASP A 108 1.67 15.39 -1.29
C ASP A 108 1.67 16.93 -1.40
N ALA A 109 1.88 17.46 -2.62
CA ALA A 109 1.88 18.90 -2.84
C ALA A 109 0.48 19.51 -2.69
N ILE A 110 -0.55 18.84 -3.22
CA ILE A 110 -1.96 19.26 -3.06
C ILE A 110 -2.34 19.21 -1.58
N GLU A 111 -2.12 18.08 -0.91
CA GLU A 111 -2.46 17.86 0.50
C GLU A 111 -1.81 18.93 1.39
N LYS A 112 -0.52 19.20 1.19
CA LYS A 112 0.21 20.24 1.95
C LYS A 112 -0.33 21.65 1.71
N ASP A 113 -0.67 21.99 0.46
CA ASP A 113 -1.21 23.30 0.14
C ASP A 113 -2.61 23.51 0.73
N VAL A 114 -3.46 22.47 0.65
CA VAL A 114 -4.82 22.49 1.20
C VAL A 114 -4.78 22.55 2.73
N TYR A 115 -3.92 21.75 3.39
CA TYR A 115 -3.75 21.77 4.84
C TYR A 115 -3.41 23.16 5.39
N ARG A 116 -2.58 23.94 4.68
CA ARG A 116 -2.27 25.33 5.09
C ARG A 116 -3.50 26.24 5.17
N LYS A 117 -4.58 25.93 4.44
CA LYS A 117 -5.84 26.70 4.46
C LYS A 117 -6.89 26.12 5.37
N PHE A 118 -6.84 24.81 5.59
CA PHE A 118 -7.78 24.06 6.42
C PHE A 118 -7.01 23.20 7.41
N PRO A 119 -6.26 23.80 8.35
CA PRO A 119 -5.51 23.04 9.34
C PRO A 119 -6.50 22.25 10.21
N ASP A 120 -6.21 20.95 10.35
CA ASP A 120 -6.97 19.98 11.14
C ASP A 120 -8.47 19.95 10.81
N ASN A 121 -8.82 20.29 9.57
CA ASN A 121 -10.19 20.34 9.07
C ASN A 121 -10.31 19.69 7.69
N GLY A 122 -9.96 18.40 7.65
CA GLY A 122 -10.03 17.55 6.46
C GLY A 122 -11.41 17.55 5.79
N TYR A 123 -12.50 17.59 6.57
CA TYR A 123 -13.85 17.65 6.02
C TYR A 123 -14.10 18.90 5.15
N ASN A 124 -13.82 20.10 5.67
CA ASN A 124 -14.03 21.33 4.90
C ASN A 124 -13.05 21.44 3.72
N ALA A 125 -11.82 20.95 3.89
CA ALA A 125 -10.85 20.82 2.81
C ALA A 125 -11.37 19.92 1.68
N MET A 126 -11.90 18.74 2.02
CA MET A 126 -12.50 17.80 1.07
C MET A 126 -13.65 18.46 0.31
N GLU A 127 -14.61 19.05 1.01
CA GLU A 127 -15.75 19.71 0.37
C GLU A 127 -15.33 20.89 -0.51
N ALA A 128 -14.29 21.65 -0.11
CA ALA A 128 -13.72 22.71 -0.93
C ALA A 128 -13.06 22.17 -2.20
N MET A 129 -12.42 20.99 -2.15
CA MET A 129 -11.71 20.35 -3.26
C MET A 129 -12.59 19.46 -4.14
N LYS A 130 -13.80 19.07 -3.71
CA LYS A 130 -14.72 18.14 -4.38
C LYS A 130 -15.00 18.42 -5.86
N PHE A 131 -14.84 19.67 -6.31
CA PHE A 131 -14.95 19.99 -7.73
C PHE A 131 -13.86 19.33 -8.60
N ILE A 132 -12.76 18.90 -7.98
CA ILE A 132 -11.67 18.16 -8.62
C ILE A 132 -12.03 16.70 -8.87
N ASP A 133 -13.08 16.16 -8.22
CA ASP A 133 -13.55 14.79 -8.48
C ASP A 133 -14.07 14.61 -9.92
N LYS A 134 -14.35 15.74 -10.60
CA LYS A 134 -14.67 15.77 -12.03
C LYS A 134 -13.43 15.76 -12.93
N SER A 135 -12.25 15.94 -12.36
CA SER A 135 -10.99 15.71 -13.06
C SER A 135 -10.70 14.22 -13.12
N PHE A 136 -10.00 13.80 -14.17
CA PHE A 136 -9.75 12.40 -14.42
C PHE A 136 -8.83 11.83 -13.32
N ALA A 137 -9.20 10.66 -12.78
CA ALA A 137 -8.42 9.86 -11.82
C ALA A 137 -8.15 10.46 -10.41
N LEU A 138 -8.54 11.70 -10.10
CA LEU A 138 -8.33 12.31 -8.77
C LEU A 138 -9.63 12.36 -7.97
N ARG A 139 -9.58 12.03 -6.68
CA ARG A 139 -10.69 12.20 -5.73
C ARG A 139 -10.21 12.85 -4.45
N SER A 140 -10.92 13.87 -3.98
CA SER A 140 -10.75 14.40 -2.63
C SER A 140 -11.41 13.50 -1.60
N SER A 141 -10.75 13.27 -0.47
CA SER A 141 -11.32 12.55 0.67
C SER A 141 -10.78 13.10 1.99
N CYS A 142 -11.19 12.51 3.10
CA CYS A 142 -10.66 12.81 4.42
C CYS A 142 -10.47 11.53 5.26
N GLU A 143 -9.46 11.54 6.11
CA GLU A 143 -9.05 10.41 6.97
C GLU A 143 -8.95 10.87 8.43
N ALA A 144 -8.79 9.90 9.34
CA ALA A 144 -8.65 10.13 10.79
C ALA A 144 -9.74 11.06 11.36
N GLU A 145 -10.99 10.57 11.41
CA GLU A 145 -12.16 11.37 11.83
C GLU A 145 -12.33 12.67 11.00
N CYS A 146 -11.82 12.67 9.77
CA CYS A 146 -11.77 13.80 8.84
C CYS A 146 -11.03 15.03 9.38
N THR A 147 -10.04 14.81 10.24
CA THR A 147 -9.06 15.82 10.62
C THR A 147 -8.03 16.04 9.51
N GLU A 148 -7.75 15.00 8.71
CA GLU A 148 -6.78 15.05 7.61
C GLU A 148 -7.47 15.03 6.25
N PHE A 149 -7.02 15.91 5.36
CA PHE A 149 -7.40 15.90 3.96
C PHE A 149 -6.44 15.03 3.16
N VAL A 150 -6.96 14.19 2.27
CA VAL A 150 -6.16 13.32 1.42
C VAL A 150 -6.62 13.35 -0.03
N MET A 151 -5.68 13.10 -0.95
CA MET A 151 -5.94 12.88 -2.36
C MET A 151 -5.83 11.39 -2.69
N ASN A 152 -6.89 10.86 -3.31
CA ASN A 152 -6.98 9.48 -3.72
C ASN A 152 -6.98 9.35 -5.24
N TYR A 153 -6.46 8.22 -5.71
CA TYR A 153 -6.74 7.76 -7.06
C TYR A 153 -8.17 7.24 -7.15
N HIS A 154 -8.81 7.49 -8.30
CA HIS A 154 -10.02 6.78 -8.70
C HIS A 154 -9.66 5.60 -9.60
N PHE A 155 -9.54 4.40 -9.03
CA PHE A 155 -9.07 3.24 -9.76
C PHE A 155 -10.01 2.82 -10.89
N LEU A 156 -11.31 3.11 -10.79
CA LEU A 156 -12.24 2.86 -11.91
C LEU A 156 -11.98 3.74 -13.14
N ASP A 157 -11.53 4.98 -12.95
CA ASP A 157 -11.15 5.83 -14.09
C ASP A 157 -9.84 5.36 -14.70
N LEU A 158 -8.88 5.01 -13.84
CA LEU A 158 -7.62 4.42 -14.25
C LEU A 158 -7.79 3.09 -15.00
N GLN A 159 -8.72 2.23 -14.56
CA GLN A 159 -9.05 0.98 -15.24
C GLN A 159 -9.64 1.24 -16.63
N LYS A 160 -10.47 2.28 -16.77
CA LYS A 160 -10.99 2.67 -18.09
C LYS A 160 -9.85 3.12 -18.99
N LEU A 161 -8.91 3.92 -18.50
CA LEU A 161 -7.75 4.38 -19.28
C LEU A 161 -6.80 3.25 -19.65
N ALA A 162 -6.52 2.32 -18.74
CA ALA A 162 -5.65 1.18 -19.00
C ALA A 162 -6.10 0.37 -20.23
N LYS A 163 -7.41 0.27 -20.48
CA LYS A 163 -7.97 -0.40 -21.66
C LYS A 163 -7.67 0.29 -23.00
N PHE A 164 -7.20 1.54 -22.99
CA PHE A 164 -6.81 2.28 -24.19
C PHE A 164 -5.30 2.22 -24.47
N THR A 165 -4.51 1.64 -23.56
CA THR A 165 -3.07 1.56 -23.73
C THR A 165 -2.70 0.33 -24.55
N LYS A 166 -1.52 0.39 -25.18
CA LYS A 166 -0.85 -0.78 -25.74
C LYS A 166 -0.07 -1.46 -24.61
N GLY A 167 -0.33 -2.75 -24.42
CA GLY A 167 0.17 -3.50 -23.28
C GLY A 167 -0.99 -3.97 -22.40
N ASN A 168 -0.69 -4.70 -21.33
CA ASN A 168 -1.70 -5.18 -20.38
C ASN A 168 -1.23 -5.05 -18.93
N ALA A 169 -0.01 -4.57 -18.67
CA ALA A 169 0.55 -4.54 -17.32
C ALA A 169 -0.21 -3.57 -16.40
N ASP A 170 -0.67 -2.44 -16.94
CA ASP A 170 -1.49 -1.44 -16.26
C ASP A 170 -2.91 -1.95 -15.97
N ASP A 171 -3.58 -2.63 -16.91
CA ASP A 171 -4.91 -3.23 -16.66
C ASP A 171 -4.84 -4.30 -15.57
N GLU A 172 -3.83 -5.17 -15.60
CA GLU A 172 -3.61 -6.17 -14.55
C GLU A 172 -3.29 -5.51 -13.20
N PHE A 173 -2.42 -4.50 -13.20
CA PHE A 173 -2.06 -3.77 -11.99
C PHE A 173 -3.27 -3.05 -11.36
N ILE A 174 -4.08 -2.34 -12.15
CA ILE A 174 -5.25 -1.62 -11.63
C ILE A 174 -6.31 -2.60 -11.13
N LYS A 175 -6.48 -3.77 -11.74
CA LYS A 175 -7.33 -4.83 -11.19
C LYS A 175 -6.85 -5.31 -9.81
N LEU A 176 -5.54 -5.45 -9.62
CA LEU A 176 -4.96 -5.80 -8.32
C LEU A 176 -5.19 -4.68 -7.29
N LYS A 177 -4.98 -3.42 -7.66
CA LYS A 177 -5.29 -2.26 -6.79
C LYS A 177 -6.77 -2.28 -6.38
N ILE A 178 -7.69 -2.50 -7.31
CA ILE A 178 -9.12 -2.57 -6.98
C ILE A 178 -9.44 -3.74 -6.06
N ALA A 179 -8.85 -4.90 -6.31
CA ALA A 179 -9.03 -6.07 -5.46
C ALA A 179 -8.54 -5.83 -4.03
N ALA A 180 -7.44 -5.09 -3.84
CA ALA A 180 -6.82 -4.86 -2.54
C ALA A 180 -7.34 -3.62 -1.81
N GLU A 181 -7.76 -2.57 -2.51
CA GLU A 181 -8.04 -1.25 -1.93
C GLU A 181 -9.45 -0.73 -2.25
N GLY A 182 -10.21 -1.42 -3.11
CA GLY A 182 -11.53 -0.98 -3.54
C GLY A 182 -11.48 -0.02 -4.74
N GLU A 183 -12.52 0.78 -4.94
CA GLU A 183 -12.66 1.59 -6.16
C GLU A 183 -11.80 2.87 -6.17
N SER A 184 -11.30 3.27 -5.01
CA SER A 184 -10.42 4.41 -4.80
C SER A 184 -9.47 4.14 -3.65
N GLY A 185 -8.29 4.75 -3.70
CA GLY A 185 -7.29 4.55 -2.66
C GLY A 185 -6.12 5.52 -2.79
N ARG A 186 -5.36 5.66 -1.72
CA ARG A 186 -4.08 6.35 -1.73
C ARG A 186 -3.06 5.54 -2.52
N LEU A 187 -1.93 6.17 -2.79
CA LEU A 187 -0.80 5.41 -3.31
C LEU A 187 -0.28 4.42 -2.26
N ASP A 188 -0.32 4.82 -0.98
CA ASP A 188 -0.02 3.97 0.18
C ASP A 188 -1.30 3.84 1.05
N PRO A 189 -2.14 2.81 0.85
CA PRO A 189 -3.41 2.64 1.57
C PRO A 189 -3.19 2.26 3.04
N GLN A 190 -4.02 2.80 3.93
CA GLN A 190 -4.02 2.42 5.36
C GLN A 190 -4.82 1.14 5.64
N TRP A 191 -5.85 0.85 4.83
CA TRP A 191 -6.73 -0.30 5.00
C TRP A 191 -6.90 -1.03 3.68
N LEU A 192 -6.78 -2.36 3.72
CA LEU A 192 -7.08 -3.21 2.59
C LEU A 192 -8.48 -3.79 2.71
N THR A 193 -9.08 -4.16 1.59
CA THR A 193 -10.36 -4.88 1.49
C THR A 193 -10.31 -6.26 2.16
N PHE A 194 -9.12 -6.74 2.53
CA PHE A 194 -8.91 -8.01 3.25
C PHE A 194 -9.05 -7.86 4.77
N PHE A 195 -9.53 -6.72 5.24
CA PHE A 195 -9.80 -6.45 6.64
C PHE A 195 -11.21 -5.87 6.79
N GLU A 196 -12.04 -6.51 7.59
CA GLU A 196 -13.37 -5.98 7.92
C GLU A 196 -13.25 -5.02 9.09
N ARG A 197 -13.59 -3.76 8.83
CA ARG A 197 -13.60 -2.69 9.83
C ARG A 197 -14.92 -2.73 10.59
N THR A 198 -14.84 -2.87 11.91
CA THR A 198 -16.01 -2.82 12.79
C THR A 198 -16.14 -1.46 13.49
N TRP A 199 -15.05 -0.69 13.60
CA TRP A 199 -15.03 0.70 14.08
C TRP A 199 -13.74 1.42 13.64
N ASP A 200 -13.43 2.60 14.20
CA ASP A 200 -12.39 3.50 13.72
C ASP A 200 -10.98 2.89 13.70
N TYR A 201 -10.66 2.03 14.67
CA TYR A 201 -9.33 1.41 14.81
C TYR A 201 -9.37 -0.12 14.98
N GLY A 202 -10.54 -0.74 14.83
CA GLY A 202 -10.68 -2.18 15.05
C GLY A 202 -11.54 -2.89 14.02
N GLY A 203 -11.45 -4.21 14.10
CA GLY A 203 -11.94 -5.12 13.07
C GLY A 203 -11.10 -6.38 13.06
N GLY A 204 -11.07 -7.08 11.93
CA GLY A 204 -10.26 -8.29 11.83
C GLY A 204 -10.03 -8.76 10.41
N SER A 205 -9.09 -9.70 10.32
CA SER A 205 -8.65 -10.27 9.06
C SER A 205 -9.76 -11.08 8.41
N LEU A 206 -9.93 -10.90 7.09
CA LEU A 206 -10.80 -11.74 6.27
C LEU A 206 -10.14 -13.04 5.80
N LEU A 207 -8.94 -13.36 6.31
CA LEU A 207 -8.29 -14.64 6.03
C LEU A 207 -9.24 -15.80 6.36
N GLY A 208 -9.50 -16.66 5.38
CA GLY A 208 -10.49 -17.73 5.42
C GLY A 208 -11.55 -17.64 4.31
N ASP A 209 -11.75 -16.47 3.69
CA ASP A 209 -12.75 -16.25 2.63
C ASP A 209 -12.28 -16.53 1.20
N SER A 210 -11.00 -16.86 0.99
CA SER A 210 -10.33 -17.00 -0.31
C SER A 210 -9.95 -15.73 -1.06
N ALA A 211 -10.32 -14.53 -0.61
CA ALA A 211 -9.97 -13.27 -1.27
C ALA A 211 -8.45 -13.04 -1.25
N ILE A 212 -7.80 -13.31 -0.12
CA ILE A 212 -6.35 -13.19 0.05
C ILE A 212 -5.62 -14.16 -0.88
N PHE A 213 -6.01 -15.43 -0.93
CA PHE A 213 -5.41 -16.40 -1.86
C PHE A 213 -5.56 -15.96 -3.32
N ASN A 214 -6.75 -15.52 -3.71
CA ASN A 214 -7.02 -15.07 -5.09
C ASN A 214 -6.14 -13.86 -5.46
N PHE A 215 -5.96 -12.93 -4.52
CA PHE A 215 -5.04 -11.80 -4.69
C PHE A 215 -3.58 -12.26 -4.80
N MET A 216 -3.12 -13.12 -3.89
CA MET A 216 -1.74 -13.61 -3.89
C MET A 216 -1.40 -14.40 -5.16
N GLU A 217 -2.36 -15.13 -5.71
CA GLU A 217 -2.18 -15.85 -6.97
C GLU A 217 -2.13 -14.89 -8.16
N SER A 218 -3.07 -13.94 -8.22
CA SER A 218 -3.17 -12.98 -9.32
C SER A 218 -1.95 -12.04 -9.35
N SER A 219 -1.53 -11.54 -8.20
CA SER A 219 -0.33 -10.69 -8.08
C SER A 219 0.95 -11.45 -8.44
N PHE A 220 1.08 -12.73 -8.04
CA PHE A 220 2.22 -13.54 -8.46
C PHE A 220 2.26 -13.72 -9.99
N LYS A 221 1.11 -13.99 -10.62
CA LYS A 221 1.01 -14.10 -12.09
C LYS A 221 1.42 -12.79 -12.77
N SER A 222 1.01 -11.63 -12.25
CA SER A 222 1.41 -10.34 -12.81
C SER A 222 2.91 -10.07 -12.65
N LEU A 223 3.51 -10.43 -11.51
CA LEU A 223 4.97 -10.34 -11.29
C LEU A 223 5.79 -11.20 -12.25
N GLN A 224 5.22 -12.29 -12.79
CA GLN A 224 5.89 -13.11 -13.81
C GLN A 224 5.84 -12.50 -15.22
N LYS A 225 4.91 -11.56 -15.48
CA LYS A 225 4.66 -11.01 -16.81
C LYS A 225 5.38 -9.69 -17.07
N SER A 226 5.54 -8.85 -16.05
CA SER A 226 6.10 -7.50 -16.20
C SER A 226 6.71 -7.01 -14.89
N ASP A 227 7.81 -6.27 -14.99
CA ASP A 227 8.43 -5.57 -13.87
C ASP A 227 7.90 -4.13 -13.68
N LEU A 228 7.04 -3.61 -14.59
CA LEU A 228 6.62 -2.19 -14.59
C LEU A 228 6.01 -1.70 -13.28
N PHE A 229 5.24 -2.55 -12.60
CA PHE A 229 4.59 -2.26 -11.32
C PHE A 229 5.06 -3.19 -10.20
N LYS A 230 6.25 -3.80 -10.36
CA LYS A 230 6.74 -4.83 -9.44
C LYS A 230 6.86 -4.30 -8.02
N THR A 231 7.45 -3.13 -7.85
CA THR A 231 7.62 -2.50 -6.53
C THR A 231 6.26 -2.26 -5.87
N ASP A 232 5.28 -1.73 -6.62
CA ASP A 232 3.93 -1.49 -6.10
C ASP A 232 3.23 -2.80 -5.72
N ILE A 233 3.31 -3.83 -6.57
CA ILE A 233 2.69 -5.14 -6.31
C ILE A 233 3.33 -5.81 -5.10
N LEU A 234 4.65 -5.74 -4.95
CA LEU A 234 5.35 -6.28 -3.78
C LEU A 234 4.94 -5.55 -2.49
N ALA A 235 4.80 -4.22 -2.53
CA ALA A 235 4.34 -3.45 -1.39
C ALA A 235 2.91 -3.85 -0.96
N ILE A 236 1.99 -4.02 -1.92
CA ILE A 236 0.62 -4.48 -1.59
C ILE A 236 0.66 -5.89 -1.00
N ARG A 237 1.46 -6.80 -1.55
CA ARG A 237 1.60 -8.17 -1.02
C ARG A 237 2.14 -8.19 0.41
N GLU A 238 3.10 -7.32 0.73
CA GLU A 238 3.59 -7.16 2.11
C GLU A 238 2.45 -6.70 3.03
N SER A 239 1.69 -5.67 2.65
CA SER A 239 0.53 -5.21 3.44
C SER A 239 -0.57 -6.27 3.59
N VAL A 240 -0.79 -7.11 2.59
CA VAL A 240 -1.70 -8.26 2.68
C VAL A 240 -1.21 -9.25 3.73
N ILE A 241 0.08 -9.58 3.73
CA ILE A 241 0.66 -10.49 4.72
C ILE A 241 0.59 -9.88 6.13
N GLU A 242 0.80 -8.58 6.29
CA GLU A 242 0.58 -7.90 7.58
C GLU A 242 -0.88 -7.99 8.03
N THR A 243 -1.84 -7.82 7.11
CA THR A 243 -3.28 -7.98 7.40
C THR A 243 -3.62 -9.41 7.83
N MET A 244 -2.92 -10.42 7.32
CA MET A 244 -3.08 -11.81 7.74
C MET A 244 -2.58 -12.08 9.17
N LYS A 245 -1.65 -11.27 9.70
CA LYS A 245 -1.05 -11.45 11.03
C LYS A 245 -1.92 -10.90 12.16
N HIS A 246 -3.09 -10.35 11.86
CA HIS A 246 -4.00 -9.82 12.87
C HIS A 246 -4.39 -10.89 13.91
N ARG A 247 -4.72 -10.48 15.13
CA ARG A 247 -5.14 -11.41 16.20
C ARG A 247 -6.61 -11.84 16.11
N ILE A 248 -7.41 -11.08 15.38
CA ILE A 248 -8.85 -11.31 15.19
C ILE A 248 -9.10 -11.73 13.75
N TYR A 249 -9.78 -12.85 13.57
CA TYR A 249 -10.15 -13.43 12.29
C TYR A 249 -11.69 -13.52 12.19
N MET A 250 -12.23 -13.07 11.06
CA MET A 250 -13.68 -13.16 10.82
C MET A 250 -14.16 -14.59 10.68
N PHE A 251 -13.30 -15.48 10.19
CA PHE A 251 -13.64 -16.87 9.90
C PHE A 251 -13.10 -17.85 10.96
N SER A 252 -13.58 -19.09 10.91
CA SER A 252 -13.13 -20.15 11.82
C SER A 252 -11.64 -20.46 11.62
N LYS A 253 -11.00 -20.98 12.68
CA LYS A 253 -9.60 -21.42 12.65
C LYS A 253 -9.32 -22.41 11.52
N GLU A 254 -10.26 -23.32 11.24
CA GLU A 254 -10.16 -24.30 10.17
C GLU A 254 -10.16 -23.63 8.79
N ALA A 255 -11.02 -22.64 8.56
CA ALA A 255 -11.07 -21.89 7.31
C ALA A 255 -9.77 -21.10 7.09
N VAL A 256 -9.31 -20.40 8.12
CA VAL A 256 -8.04 -19.67 8.15
C VAL A 256 -6.86 -20.60 7.79
N LEU A 257 -6.72 -21.72 8.50
CA LEU A 257 -5.63 -22.68 8.26
C LEU A 257 -5.74 -23.35 6.88
N SER A 258 -6.97 -23.63 6.40
CA SER A 258 -7.21 -24.17 5.07
C SER A 258 -6.69 -23.22 3.99
N GLU A 259 -6.99 -21.93 4.10
CA GLU A 259 -6.52 -20.92 3.15
C GLU A 259 -4.99 -20.77 3.20
N ILE A 260 -4.39 -20.66 4.39
CA ILE A 260 -2.92 -20.60 4.54
C ILE A 260 -2.25 -21.81 3.89
N ASN A 261 -2.76 -23.01 4.15
CA ASN A 261 -2.21 -24.23 3.56
C ASN A 261 -2.35 -24.24 2.03
N ARG A 262 -3.46 -23.69 1.50
CA ARG A 262 -3.65 -23.52 0.05
C ARG A 262 -2.61 -22.56 -0.54
N ILE A 263 -2.35 -21.42 0.11
CA ILE A 263 -1.33 -20.44 -0.30
C ILE A 263 0.07 -21.08 -0.31
N ILE A 264 0.45 -21.80 0.74
CA ILE A 264 1.77 -22.46 0.81
C ILE A 264 1.92 -23.51 -0.30
N LYS A 265 0.88 -24.30 -0.56
CA LYS A 265 0.92 -25.40 -1.53
C LYS A 265 0.96 -24.92 -2.99
N SER A 266 0.40 -23.74 -3.29
CA SER A 266 0.29 -23.24 -4.67
C SER A 266 1.61 -22.70 -5.24
N LYS A 267 2.68 -22.57 -4.44
CA LYS A 267 4.00 -22.08 -4.87
C LYS A 267 3.96 -20.66 -5.48
N ILE A 268 3.04 -19.82 -5.00
CA ILE A 268 2.88 -18.41 -5.40
C ILE A 268 3.62 -17.43 -4.47
N LEU A 269 4.37 -17.95 -3.51
CA LEU A 269 5.09 -17.18 -2.50
C LEU A 269 6.55 -16.97 -2.88
N LEU A 270 7.03 -15.76 -2.62
CA LEU A 270 8.43 -15.39 -2.68
C LEU A 270 9.18 -15.90 -1.43
N PRO A 271 10.52 -16.03 -1.47
CA PRO A 271 11.29 -16.62 -0.37
C PRO A 271 11.02 -16.01 1.01
N LYS A 272 10.93 -14.67 1.11
CA LYS A 272 10.61 -13.95 2.36
C LYS A 272 9.20 -14.32 2.86
N GLU A 273 8.23 -14.31 1.96
CA GLU A 273 6.82 -14.58 2.27
C GLU A 273 6.58 -16.03 2.73
N ILE A 274 7.35 -17.00 2.21
CA ILE A 274 7.28 -18.41 2.66
C ILE A 274 7.58 -18.50 4.16
N ILE A 275 8.61 -17.79 4.63
CA ILE A 275 9.03 -17.80 6.03
C ILE A 275 7.92 -17.22 6.90
N GLU A 276 7.38 -16.06 6.49
CA GLU A 276 6.34 -15.35 7.24
C GLU A 276 5.03 -16.13 7.34
N ILE A 277 4.52 -16.65 6.21
CA ILE A 277 3.25 -17.38 6.17
C ILE A 277 3.38 -18.74 6.87
N THR A 278 4.54 -19.40 6.78
CA THR A 278 4.79 -20.63 7.54
C THR A 278 4.90 -20.35 9.05
N GLY A 279 5.47 -19.21 9.44
CA GLY A 279 5.50 -18.74 10.81
C GLY A 279 4.09 -18.48 11.36
N LEU A 280 3.31 -17.70 10.62
CA LEU A 280 1.92 -17.38 10.94
C LEU A 280 1.06 -18.65 11.11
N ARG A 281 1.19 -19.60 10.19
CA ARG A 281 0.51 -20.91 10.29
C ARG A 281 0.76 -21.58 11.65
N LYS A 282 2.03 -21.62 12.09
CA LYS A 282 2.42 -22.26 13.36
C LYS A 282 1.86 -21.52 14.57
N VAL A 283 1.83 -20.19 14.51
CA VAL A 283 1.23 -19.34 15.55
C VAL A 283 -0.26 -19.68 15.69
N ILE A 284 -1.00 -19.66 14.58
CA ILE A 284 -2.43 -19.97 14.55
C ILE A 284 -2.71 -21.42 14.98
N GLU A 285 -1.90 -22.39 14.55
CA GLU A 285 -2.05 -23.80 14.96
C GLU A 285 -1.94 -23.96 16.47
N LYS A 286 -0.92 -23.33 17.08
CA LYS A 286 -0.69 -23.39 18.52
C LYS A 286 -1.75 -22.65 19.32
N ASP A 287 -2.13 -21.46 18.87
CA ASP A 287 -3.14 -20.62 19.52
C ASP A 287 -2.82 -20.40 21.02
N GLN A 288 -1.59 -19.94 21.28
CA GLN A 288 -1.03 -19.72 22.62
C GLN A 288 -0.57 -18.26 22.80
N GLU A 289 -1.08 -17.36 21.96
CA GLU A 289 -0.76 -15.94 22.06
C GLU A 289 -1.43 -15.34 23.32
N ASP A 290 -0.80 -14.30 23.87
CA ASP A 290 -1.38 -13.49 24.94
C ASP A 290 -1.46 -12.03 24.46
N PRO A 291 -2.65 -11.49 24.20
CA PRO A 291 -3.96 -12.13 24.32
C PRO A 291 -4.21 -13.21 23.24
N ALA A 292 -5.12 -14.15 23.55
CA ALA A 292 -5.48 -15.26 22.66
C ALA A 292 -6.01 -14.77 21.31
N LEU A 293 -5.80 -15.59 20.27
CA LEU A 293 -6.37 -15.35 18.95
C LEU A 293 -7.89 -15.55 19.01
N GLN A 294 -8.60 -14.78 18.19
CA GLN A 294 -10.06 -14.80 18.14
C GLN A 294 -10.50 -15.19 16.72
N PHE A 295 -11.45 -16.12 16.62
CA PHE A 295 -11.93 -16.69 15.36
C PHE A 295 -13.45 -16.61 15.29
N ASN A 296 -13.98 -16.76 14.07
CA ASN A 296 -15.42 -16.74 13.78
C ASN A 296 -16.10 -15.40 14.14
N CYS A 297 -15.36 -14.29 14.14
CA CYS A 297 -15.86 -13.01 14.62
C CYS A 297 -16.90 -12.33 13.70
N SER A 298 -17.19 -12.90 12.52
CA SER A 298 -18.34 -12.47 11.71
C SER A 298 -19.68 -12.94 12.27
N ASP A 299 -19.67 -13.93 13.17
CA ASP A 299 -20.87 -14.42 13.85
C ASP A 299 -21.23 -13.46 14.99
N PRO A 300 -22.42 -12.82 14.96
CA PRO A 300 -22.83 -11.85 15.97
C PRO A 300 -23.00 -12.45 17.37
N GLU A 301 -23.07 -13.77 17.50
CA GLU A 301 -23.07 -14.45 18.80
C GLU A 301 -21.66 -14.57 19.41
N GLN A 302 -20.60 -14.37 18.61
CA GLN A 302 -19.23 -14.34 19.09
C GLN A 302 -18.90 -12.96 19.66
N ASN A 303 -18.58 -12.92 20.96
CA ASN A 303 -18.16 -11.70 21.65
C ASN A 303 -16.67 -11.42 21.42
N CYS A 304 -16.27 -11.20 20.17
CA CYS A 304 -14.89 -10.85 19.87
C CYS A 304 -14.54 -9.46 20.45
N ASP A 305 -13.40 -9.37 21.12
CA ASP A 305 -12.80 -8.14 21.59
C ASP A 305 -12.14 -7.43 20.41
N TRP A 306 -12.82 -6.39 19.91
CA TRP A 306 -12.41 -5.56 18.78
C TRP A 306 -11.35 -4.51 19.12
N GLY A 307 -10.74 -4.55 20.31
CA GLY A 307 -9.68 -3.64 20.73
C GLY A 307 -10.14 -2.47 21.59
N GLY A 308 -10.98 -2.74 22.59
CA GLY A 308 -11.38 -1.78 23.64
C GLY A 308 -10.58 -1.91 24.93
#